data_AF-A0A8E2DF68-F1
#
_entry.id   AF-A0A8E2DF68-F1
#
_cell.length_a   1.000
_cell.length_b   1.000
_cell.length_c   1.000
_cell.angle_alpha   90.00
_cell.angle_beta   90.00
_cell.angle_gamma   90.00
#
_symmetry.space_group_name_H-M   'P 1'
#
loop_
_entity.id
_entity.type
_entity.pdbx_description
1 polymer ?
#
loop_
_entity_poly.entity_id
_entity_poly.type
_entity_poly.pdbx_seq_one_letter_code
_entity_poly.pdbx_strand_id
1 'polypeptide(L)'
;MEAEGGALQWSREHNSEFSFEKLGLLNCSRSQPDLGPPLKLQQSTVSPTEAHKFLGILVDRALRFREHVAYSLAKGTKWVAQFKRVMRPCFGLSYRLSKRLYFSIAVPSFLYAVDVFITPVQALEGRKRLYGSVGAVNKLARVHRQALLMMTGALRTTATDVLEAHTDILPFRLLVDKLCQRATVRMCTLPPRHPLARHIASASKRY
;
A
#
# COMPACT_ATOMS: atom_id res chain seq x y z
N MET A 1 1.90 1.68 -30.95
CA MET A 1 3.22 1.07 -30.69
C MET A 1 3.37 -0.22 -31.49
N GLU A 2 2.93 -0.23 -32.76
CA GLU A 2 2.87 -1.44 -33.60
C GLU A 2 3.74 -1.31 -34.87
N ALA A 3 4.62 -0.31 -34.93
CA ALA A 3 5.62 -0.21 -36.00
C ALA A 3 6.74 -1.24 -35.78
N GLU A 4 7.37 -1.71 -36.86
CA GLU A 4 8.41 -2.76 -36.87
C GLU A 4 9.59 -2.54 -35.90
N GLY A 5 9.88 -1.30 -35.51
CA GLY A 5 10.92 -0.98 -34.52
C GLY A 5 10.42 -0.72 -33.09
N GLY A 6 9.11 -0.74 -32.86
CA GLY A 6 8.46 -0.66 -31.55
C GLY A 6 8.94 0.49 -30.65
N ALA A 7 9.02 0.21 -29.35
CA ALA A 7 9.49 1.18 -28.36
C ALA A 7 10.97 1.57 -28.54
N LEU A 8 11.82 0.67 -29.05
CA LEU A 8 13.25 0.91 -29.24
C LEU A 8 13.54 1.88 -30.38
N GLN A 9 12.75 1.85 -31.45
CA GLN A 9 12.82 2.85 -32.52
C GLN A 9 12.36 4.22 -32.00
N TRP A 10 11.22 4.27 -31.29
CA TRP A 10 10.75 5.52 -30.67
C TRP A 10 11.81 6.12 -29.74
N SER A 11 12.45 5.29 -28.91
CA SER A 11 13.53 5.69 -28.00
C SER A 11 14.70 6.34 -28.72
N ARG A 12 15.12 5.77 -29.87
CA ARG A 12 16.18 6.32 -30.71
C ARG A 12 15.76 7.63 -31.39
N GLU A 13 14.56 7.66 -31.97
CA GLU A 13 14.02 8.86 -32.65
C GLU A 13 13.84 10.05 -31.69
N HIS A 14 13.57 9.79 -30.42
CA HIS A 14 13.32 10.81 -29.39
C HIS A 14 14.50 11.03 -28.45
N ASN A 15 15.69 10.47 -28.76
CA ASN A 15 16.91 10.58 -27.93
C ASN A 15 16.68 10.24 -26.44
N SER A 16 15.83 9.25 -26.19
CA SER A 16 15.41 8.83 -24.86
C SER A 16 15.72 7.35 -24.65
N GLU A 17 16.99 7.03 -24.40
CA GLU A 17 17.47 5.65 -24.24
C GLU A 17 16.85 4.94 -23.00
N PHE A 18 16.54 3.65 -23.16
CA PHE A 18 16.07 2.83 -22.05
C PHE A 18 17.22 2.29 -21.21
N SER A 19 17.11 2.45 -19.89
CA SER A 19 18.00 1.78 -18.93
C SER A 19 17.49 0.37 -18.66
N PHE A 20 18.09 -0.62 -19.34
CA PHE A 20 17.69 -2.03 -19.20
C PHE A 20 17.90 -2.58 -17.78
N GLU A 21 18.84 -2.04 -17.01
CA GLU A 21 19.07 -2.39 -15.60
C GLU A 21 17.88 -2.07 -14.68
N LYS A 22 17.07 -1.09 -15.07
CA LYS A 22 15.88 -0.66 -14.31
C LYS A 22 14.60 -1.37 -14.78
N LEU A 23 14.66 -2.13 -15.88
CA LEU A 23 13.50 -2.86 -16.37
C LEU A 23 13.22 -4.07 -15.48
N GLY A 24 11.99 -4.14 -14.99
CA GLY A 24 11.46 -5.35 -14.37
C GLY A 24 10.45 -6.01 -15.29
N LEU A 25 10.55 -7.33 -15.42
CA LEU A 25 9.52 -8.14 -16.05
C LEU A 25 8.67 -8.82 -14.96
N LEU A 26 7.36 -8.58 -15.01
CA LEU A 26 6.38 -9.19 -14.11
C LEU A 26 5.25 -9.81 -14.92
N ASN A 27 5.28 -11.12 -15.07
CA ASN A 27 4.26 -11.88 -15.80
C ASN A 27 3.07 -12.23 -14.89
N CYS A 28 2.11 -11.31 -14.79
CA CYS A 28 0.97 -11.45 -13.88
C CYS A 28 0.08 -12.64 -14.25
N SER A 29 0.12 -13.70 -13.45
CA SER A 29 -0.75 -14.87 -13.57
C SER A 29 -0.96 -15.51 -12.20
N ARG A 30 -2.21 -15.88 -11.91
CA ARG A 30 -2.57 -16.57 -10.67
C ARG A 30 -2.50 -18.10 -10.79
N SER A 31 -2.61 -18.61 -12.02
CA SER A 31 -2.78 -20.04 -12.28
C SER A 31 -1.49 -20.75 -12.65
N GLN A 32 -0.53 -20.04 -13.23
CA GLN A 32 0.72 -20.65 -13.68
C GLN A 32 1.75 -20.65 -12.54
N PRO A 33 2.44 -21.77 -12.29
CA PRO A 33 3.49 -21.85 -11.28
C PRO A 33 4.80 -21.20 -11.76
N ASP A 34 5.12 -21.32 -13.05
CA ASP A 34 6.37 -20.81 -13.63
C ASP A 34 6.31 -19.31 -13.90
N LEU A 35 7.40 -18.57 -13.67
CA LEU A 35 7.53 -17.12 -13.88
C LEU A 35 7.27 -16.68 -15.32
N GLY A 36 7.22 -17.63 -16.26
CA GLY A 36 6.93 -17.39 -17.68
C GLY A 36 8.19 -17.06 -18.47
N PRO A 37 8.05 -16.80 -19.78
CA PRO A 37 9.19 -16.58 -20.64
C PRO A 37 9.92 -15.26 -20.31
N PRO A 38 11.26 -15.21 -20.47
CA PRO A 38 12.00 -13.97 -20.38
C PRO A 38 11.70 -13.07 -21.58
N LEU A 39 11.73 -11.76 -21.34
CA LEU A 39 11.55 -10.77 -22.38
C LEU A 39 12.88 -10.55 -23.08
N LYS A 40 12.97 -10.98 -24.33
CA LYS A 40 14.12 -10.72 -25.20
C LYS A 40 13.93 -9.36 -25.87
N LEU A 41 14.69 -8.37 -25.43
CA LEU A 41 14.89 -7.10 -26.13
C LEU A 41 16.18 -7.22 -26.94
N GLN A 42 16.28 -6.53 -28.08
CA GLN A 42 17.36 -6.74 -29.07
C GLN A 42 18.76 -6.93 -28.47
N GLN A 43 19.12 -6.11 -27.48
CA GLN A 43 20.44 -6.12 -26.85
C GLN A 43 20.46 -6.68 -25.41
N SER A 44 19.30 -7.05 -24.83
CA SER A 44 19.22 -7.50 -23.43
C SER A 44 18.07 -8.47 -23.18
N THR A 45 18.31 -9.47 -22.32
CA THR A 45 17.27 -10.39 -21.87
C THR A 45 16.86 -10.01 -20.45
N VAL A 46 15.60 -9.64 -20.27
CA VAL A 46 15.04 -9.31 -18.95
C VAL A 46 14.34 -10.56 -18.41
N SER A 47 14.88 -11.10 -17.32
CA SER A 47 14.30 -12.25 -16.63
C SER A 47 13.06 -11.84 -15.82
N PRO A 48 12.02 -12.68 -15.78
CA PRO A 48 10.84 -12.42 -14.97
C PRO A 48 11.16 -12.55 -13.48
N THR A 49 10.44 -11.79 -12.66
CA THR A 49 10.60 -11.74 -11.20
C THR A 49 9.28 -12.01 -10.50
N GLU A 50 9.31 -12.52 -9.27
CA GLU A 50 8.09 -12.79 -8.48
C GLU A 50 7.38 -11.49 -8.05
N ALA A 51 8.16 -10.46 -7.76
CA ALA A 51 7.65 -9.15 -7.41
C ALA A 51 8.57 -8.06 -7.96
N HIS A 52 7.96 -6.95 -8.39
CA HIS A 52 8.71 -5.80 -8.87
C HIS A 52 8.15 -4.49 -8.33
N LYS A 53 9.02 -3.51 -8.10
CA LYS A 53 8.62 -2.21 -7.56
C LYS A 53 8.13 -1.29 -8.66
N PHE A 54 6.87 -0.88 -8.59
CA PHE A 54 6.26 0.07 -9.51
C PHE A 54 5.58 1.21 -8.75
N LEU A 55 5.96 2.45 -9.06
CA LEU A 55 5.43 3.68 -8.42
C LEU A 55 5.42 3.65 -6.88
N GLY A 56 6.39 2.97 -6.27
CA GLY A 56 6.51 2.85 -4.81
C GLY A 56 5.81 1.64 -4.18
N ILE A 57 5.06 0.87 -4.96
CA ILE A 57 4.36 -0.35 -4.56
C ILE A 57 5.15 -1.57 -5.05
N LEU A 58 5.23 -2.64 -4.25
CA LEU A 58 5.75 -3.92 -4.70
C LEU A 58 4.58 -4.72 -5.26
N VAL A 59 4.59 -4.95 -6.56
CA VAL A 59 3.53 -5.69 -7.24
C VAL A 59 4.00 -7.13 -7.37
N ASP A 60 3.31 -8.04 -6.69
CA ASP A 60 3.57 -9.47 -6.81
C ASP A 60 2.84 -10.02 -8.04
N ARG A 61 3.40 -11.06 -8.64
CA ARG A 61 2.85 -11.77 -9.80
C ARG A 61 1.37 -12.13 -9.67
N ALA A 62 0.99 -12.63 -8.48
CA ALA A 62 -0.38 -13.06 -8.20
C ALA A 62 -1.30 -11.93 -7.67
N LEU A 63 -0.81 -10.68 -7.65
CA LEU A 63 -1.50 -9.50 -7.09
C LEU A 63 -2.00 -9.72 -5.66
N ARG A 64 -1.24 -10.48 -4.87
CA ARG A 64 -1.54 -10.77 -3.44
C ARG A 64 -0.91 -9.74 -2.50
N PHE A 65 0.12 -9.02 -2.96
CA PHE A 65 0.82 -7.96 -2.23
C PHE A 65 1.42 -8.39 -0.88
N ARG A 66 1.84 -9.65 -0.75
CA ARG A 66 2.43 -10.17 0.49
C ARG A 66 3.75 -9.50 0.79
N GLU A 67 4.59 -9.34 -0.23
CA GLU A 67 5.88 -8.65 -0.09
C GLU A 67 5.68 -7.17 0.22
N HIS A 68 4.70 -6.54 -0.42
CA HIS A 68 4.38 -5.15 -0.14
C HIS A 68 3.87 -4.91 1.27
N VAL A 69 3.06 -5.83 1.83
CA VAL A 69 2.63 -5.74 3.23
C VAL A 69 3.82 -5.87 4.18
N ALA A 70 4.78 -6.75 3.90
CA ALA A 70 6.01 -6.86 4.69
C ALA A 70 6.87 -5.59 4.58
N TYR A 71 7.02 -5.04 3.38
CA TYR A 71 7.71 -3.78 3.12
C TYR A 71 7.06 -2.60 3.85
N SER A 72 5.73 -2.52 3.81
CA SER A 72 4.94 -1.49 4.51
C SER A 72 5.08 -1.63 6.03
N LEU A 73 5.05 -2.86 6.56
CA LEU A 73 5.33 -3.11 7.96
C LEU A 73 6.73 -2.64 8.34
N ALA A 74 7.75 -2.95 7.54
CA ALA A 74 9.13 -2.53 7.79
C ALA A 74 9.29 -1.00 7.78
N LYS A 75 8.59 -0.30 6.88
CA LYS A 75 8.51 1.17 6.91
C LYS A 75 7.87 1.68 8.18
N GLY A 76 6.74 1.10 8.57
CA GLY A 76 6.02 1.48 9.79
C GLY A 76 6.85 1.23 11.06
N THR A 77 7.54 0.09 11.16
CA THR A 77 8.41 -0.21 12.30
C THR A 77 9.61 0.73 12.36
N LYS A 78 10.19 1.11 11.22
CA LYS A 78 11.24 2.15 11.17
C LYS A 78 10.74 3.47 11.74
N TRP A 79 9.53 3.90 11.40
CA TRP A 79 8.90 5.09 11.98
C TRP A 79 8.69 4.97 13.49
N VAL A 80 8.15 3.84 13.94
CA VAL A 80 7.95 3.59 15.37
C VAL A 80 9.27 3.65 16.13
N ALA A 81 10.35 3.10 15.57
CA ALA A 81 11.68 3.17 16.18
C ALA A 81 12.19 4.62 16.32
N GLN A 82 11.91 5.49 15.34
CA GLN A 82 12.24 6.90 15.44
C GLN A 82 11.36 7.63 16.46
N PHE A 83 10.05 7.36 16.46
CA PHE A 83 9.12 7.95 17.42
C PHE A 83 9.50 7.60 18.86
N LYS A 84 9.95 6.38 19.12
CA LYS A 84 10.44 5.98 20.45
C LYS A 84 11.57 6.86 20.97
N ARG A 85 12.39 7.45 20.07
CA ARG A 85 13.51 8.32 20.46
C ARG A 85 13.03 9.71 20.89
N VAL A 86 11.95 10.20 20.27
CA VAL A 86 11.47 11.59 20.38
C VAL A 86 10.25 11.71 21.31
N MET A 87 9.42 10.67 21.41
CA MET A 87 8.20 10.59 22.23
C MET A 87 8.49 9.89 23.56
N ARG A 88 9.40 10.46 24.36
CA ARG A 88 9.67 9.98 25.72
C ARG A 88 8.55 10.40 26.68
N PRO A 89 8.10 9.56 27.63
CA PRO A 89 6.98 9.90 28.52
C PRO A 89 7.18 11.19 29.34
N CYS A 90 8.39 11.47 29.82
CA CYS A 90 8.64 12.62 30.72
C CYS A 90 9.23 13.86 30.04
N PHE A 91 10.01 13.68 28.96
CA PHE A 91 10.75 14.76 28.30
C PHE A 91 10.59 14.73 26.77
N GLY A 92 9.52 14.09 26.29
CA GLY A 92 9.25 13.93 24.88
C GLY A 92 8.28 14.97 24.33
N LEU A 93 7.88 14.74 23.09
CA LEU A 93 6.85 15.54 22.43
C LEU A 93 5.51 15.42 23.14
N SER A 94 4.78 16.54 23.18
CA SER A 94 3.39 16.55 23.62
C SER A 94 2.54 15.61 22.76
N TYR A 95 1.51 15.04 23.37
CA TYR A 95 0.56 14.15 22.68
C TYR A 95 0.01 14.78 21.37
N ARG A 96 -0.31 16.08 21.38
CA ARG A 96 -0.84 16.79 20.21
C ARG A 96 0.13 16.78 19.03
N LEU A 97 1.42 17.03 19.29
CA LEU A 97 2.46 17.00 18.27
C LEU A 97 2.72 15.56 17.81
N SER A 98 2.73 14.61 18.74
CA SER A 98 2.92 13.19 18.44
C SER A 98 1.81 12.63 17.54
N LYS A 99 0.54 12.94 17.85
CA LYS A 99 -0.62 12.61 17.02
C LYS A 99 -0.49 13.23 15.63
N ARG A 100 -0.09 14.50 15.55
CA ARG A 100 0.13 15.19 14.27
C ARG A 100 1.21 14.50 13.44
N LEU A 101 2.38 14.23 14.00
CA LEU A 101 3.48 13.54 13.30
C LEU A 101 3.07 12.16 12.80
N TYR A 102 2.30 11.42 13.60
CA TYR A 102 1.81 10.11 13.19
C TYR A 102 0.92 10.19 11.95
N PHE A 103 -0.06 11.09 11.94
CA PHE A 103 -0.97 11.24 10.80
C PHE A 103 -0.35 11.94 9.59
N SER A 104 0.59 12.86 9.79
CA SER A 104 1.20 13.60 8.69
C SER A 104 2.37 12.86 8.03
N ILE A 105 3.04 11.96 8.77
CA ILE A 105 4.28 11.32 8.30
C ILE A 105 4.16 9.80 8.31
N ALA A 106 3.89 9.20 9.47
CA ALA A 106 3.91 7.74 9.59
C ALA A 106 2.81 7.09 8.75
N VAL A 107 1.55 7.48 8.97
CA VAL A 107 0.38 6.94 8.25
C VAL A 107 0.55 7.03 6.73
N PRO A 108 0.84 8.20 6.12
CA PRO A 108 1.06 8.29 4.67
C PRO A 108 2.26 7.48 4.19
N SER A 109 3.29 7.29 5.02
CA SER A 109 4.50 6.58 4.61
C SER A 109 4.32 5.07 4.45
N PHE A 110 3.58 4.40 5.36
CA PHE A 110 3.39 2.95 5.31
C PHE A 110 2.01 2.52 4.79
N LEU A 111 1.04 3.44 4.70
CA LEU A 111 -0.26 3.22 4.05
C LEU A 111 -0.36 3.94 2.69
N TYR A 112 0.79 4.24 2.08
CA TYR A 112 0.83 4.74 0.72
C TYR A 112 0.15 3.75 -0.24
N ALA A 113 -0.85 4.22 -1.00
CA ALA A 113 -1.63 3.40 -1.94
C ALA A 113 -2.33 2.18 -1.30
N VAL A 114 -2.80 2.33 -0.05
CA VAL A 114 -3.51 1.27 0.68
C VAL A 114 -4.73 0.72 -0.06
N ASP A 115 -5.39 1.54 -0.88
CA ASP A 115 -6.51 1.19 -1.75
C ASP A 115 -6.15 0.18 -2.85
N VAL A 116 -4.86 0.05 -3.19
CA VAL A 116 -4.38 -0.88 -4.22
C VAL A 116 -4.13 -2.27 -3.64
N PHE A 117 -3.51 -2.35 -2.46
CA PHE A 117 -3.03 -3.63 -1.90
C PHE A 117 -3.84 -4.15 -0.71
N ILE A 118 -4.78 -3.36 -0.18
CA ILE A 118 -5.70 -3.79 0.89
C ILE A 118 -7.13 -3.73 0.39
N THR A 119 -7.81 -4.88 0.47
CA THR A 119 -9.26 -4.93 0.39
C THR A 119 -9.84 -4.60 1.77
N PRO A 120 -10.73 -3.61 1.90
CA PRO A 120 -11.39 -3.24 3.15
C PRO A 120 -11.98 -4.44 3.88
N VAL A 121 -11.90 -4.41 5.22
CA VAL A 121 -12.33 -5.55 6.04
C VAL A 121 -13.80 -5.41 6.37
N GLN A 122 -14.60 -6.38 5.94
CA GLN A 122 -16.06 -6.34 6.11
C GLN A 122 -16.60 -7.63 6.71
N ALA A 123 -17.60 -7.50 7.58
CA ALA A 123 -18.45 -8.61 7.97
C ALA A 123 -19.55 -8.76 6.92
N LEU A 124 -19.53 -9.85 6.17
CA LEU A 124 -20.57 -10.17 5.20
C LEU A 124 -21.63 -11.04 5.86
N GLU A 125 -22.90 -10.74 5.62
CA GLU A 125 -24.01 -11.57 6.10
C GLU A 125 -23.85 -13.02 5.65
N GLY A 126 -24.11 -13.96 6.57
CA GLY A 126 -23.97 -15.40 6.31
C GLY A 126 -22.52 -15.93 6.34
N ARG A 127 -21.48 -15.10 6.50
CA ARG A 127 -20.10 -15.57 6.62
C ARG A 127 -19.59 -15.51 8.06
N LYS A 128 -19.09 -16.64 8.58
CA LYS A 128 -18.41 -16.71 9.89
C LYS A 128 -17.07 -15.95 9.92
N ARG A 129 -16.42 -15.78 8.76
CA ARG A 129 -15.10 -15.12 8.66
C ARG A 129 -15.25 -13.75 8.03
N LEU A 130 -14.49 -12.79 8.56
CA LEU A 130 -14.34 -11.47 7.98
C LEU A 130 -13.78 -11.58 6.55
N TYR A 131 -14.38 -10.82 5.64
CA TYR A 131 -13.92 -10.66 4.27
C TYR A 131 -12.82 -9.59 4.19
N GLY A 132 -12.00 -9.65 3.13
CA GLY A 132 -10.94 -8.68 2.86
C GLY A 132 -9.56 -9.08 3.39
N SER A 133 -8.63 -8.14 3.38
CA SER A 133 -7.22 -8.38 3.72
C SER A 133 -6.95 -8.38 5.23
N VAL A 134 -7.74 -9.14 6.00
CA VAL A 134 -7.73 -9.19 7.48
C VAL A 134 -6.33 -9.43 8.03
N GLY A 135 -5.58 -10.39 7.46
CA GLY A 135 -4.23 -10.71 7.89
C GLY A 135 -3.22 -9.58 7.66
N ALA A 136 -3.35 -8.85 6.55
CA ALA A 136 -2.50 -7.70 6.25
C ALA A 136 -2.79 -6.52 7.20
N VAL A 137 -4.08 -6.22 7.39
CA VAL A 137 -4.52 -5.16 8.31
C VAL A 137 -4.08 -5.45 9.74
N ASN A 138 -4.23 -6.69 10.23
CA ASN A 138 -3.77 -7.08 11.57
C ASN A 138 -2.24 -6.98 11.72
N LYS A 139 -1.46 -7.26 10.66
CA LYS A 139 0.01 -7.07 10.68
C LYS A 139 0.37 -5.59 10.81
N LEU A 140 -0.25 -4.72 10.03
CA LEU A 140 0.02 -3.28 10.06
C LEU A 140 -0.53 -2.60 11.33
N ALA A 141 -1.61 -3.13 11.93
CA ALA A 141 -2.16 -2.68 13.20
C ALA A 141 -1.14 -2.73 14.34
N ARG A 142 -0.11 -3.59 14.24
CA ARG A 142 0.99 -3.63 15.22
C ARG A 142 1.75 -2.31 15.26
N VAL A 143 2.00 -1.68 14.11
CA VAL A 143 2.65 -0.38 14.01
C VAL A 143 1.78 0.70 14.67
N HIS A 144 0.48 0.66 14.39
CA HIS A 144 -0.50 1.58 14.99
C HIS A 144 -0.52 1.47 16.52
N ARG A 145 -0.69 0.26 17.06
CA ARG A 145 -0.68 0.01 18.51
C ARG A 145 0.60 0.52 19.18
N GLN A 146 1.76 0.29 18.57
CA GLN A 146 3.02 0.81 19.11
C GLN A 146 3.04 2.34 19.13
N ALA A 147 2.53 2.99 18.09
CA ALA A 147 2.40 4.44 18.06
C ALA A 147 1.49 4.97 19.18
N LEU A 148 0.33 4.33 19.42
CA LEU A 148 -0.58 4.70 20.50
C LEU A 148 0.06 4.58 21.89
N LEU A 149 0.77 3.47 22.14
CA LEU A 149 1.50 3.28 23.40
C LEU A 149 2.55 4.37 23.63
N MET A 150 3.26 4.79 22.58
CA MET A 150 4.25 5.88 22.69
C MET A 150 3.60 7.24 22.92
N MET A 151 2.45 7.52 22.27
CA MET A 151 1.73 8.77 22.45
C MET A 151 1.12 8.94 23.85
N THR A 152 0.64 7.84 24.42
CA THR A 152 -0.05 7.83 25.72
C THR A 152 0.89 7.59 26.90
N GLY A 153 2.04 6.95 26.66
CA GLY A 153 2.89 6.45 27.75
C GLY A 153 2.26 5.29 28.54
N ALA A 154 1.18 4.68 28.03
CA ALA A 154 0.47 3.61 28.71
C ALA A 154 1.27 2.31 28.81
N LEU A 155 0.88 1.44 29.74
CA LEU A 155 1.50 0.13 29.92
C LEU A 155 1.32 -0.74 28.67
N ARG A 156 2.30 -1.60 28.37
CA ARG A 156 2.26 -2.51 27.20
C ARG A 156 1.06 -3.47 27.21
N THR A 157 0.51 -3.74 28.39
CA THR A 157 -0.66 -4.60 28.62
C THR A 157 -2.00 -3.89 28.39
N THR A 158 -2.01 -2.56 28.24
CA THR A 158 -3.24 -1.78 28.01
C THR A 158 -3.94 -2.23 26.73
N ALA A 159 -5.25 -2.47 26.78
CA ALA A 159 -6.03 -2.93 25.64
C ALA A 159 -6.01 -1.89 24.49
N THR A 160 -6.01 -2.35 23.23
CA THR A 160 -5.82 -1.44 22.07
C THR A 160 -7.01 -0.52 21.87
N ASP A 161 -8.21 -1.05 22.02
CA ASP A 161 -9.48 -0.31 21.99
C ASP A 161 -9.53 0.81 23.03
N VAL A 162 -9.02 0.56 24.23
CA VAL A 162 -8.88 1.57 25.29
C VAL A 162 -7.89 2.67 24.88
N LEU A 163 -6.76 2.31 24.26
CA LEU A 163 -5.81 3.29 23.73
C LEU A 163 -6.42 4.13 22.59
N GLU A 164 -7.13 3.50 21.66
CA GLU A 164 -7.80 4.16 20.54
C GLU A 164 -8.86 5.15 21.05
N ALA A 165 -9.67 4.74 22.03
CA ALA A 165 -10.67 5.59 22.67
C ALA A 165 -10.02 6.77 23.43
N HIS A 166 -9.01 6.52 24.26
CA HIS A 166 -8.33 7.59 25.02
C HIS A 166 -7.59 8.59 24.13
N THR A 167 -7.07 8.12 22.99
CA THR A 167 -6.35 8.98 22.04
C THR A 167 -7.27 9.63 21.02
N ASP A 168 -8.58 9.40 21.04
CA ASP A 168 -9.50 9.91 20.02
C ASP A 168 -8.95 9.60 18.59
N ILE A 169 -8.53 8.36 18.39
CA ILE A 169 -8.00 7.87 17.12
C ILE A 169 -8.89 6.73 16.64
N LEU A 170 -9.27 6.78 15.37
CA LEU A 170 -10.02 5.71 14.73
C LEU A 170 -9.30 4.36 14.90
N PRO A 171 -10.04 3.31 15.28
CA PRO A 171 -9.54 1.95 15.25
C PRO A 171 -8.84 1.65 13.93
N PHE A 172 -7.70 0.96 13.97
CA PHE A 172 -6.83 0.86 12.79
C PHE A 172 -7.55 0.33 11.53
N ARG A 173 -8.50 -0.59 11.70
CA ARG A 173 -9.33 -1.11 10.61
C ARG A 173 -10.15 0.01 9.96
N LEU A 174 -10.86 0.79 10.77
CA LEU A 174 -11.65 1.93 10.32
C LEU A 174 -10.78 3.04 9.70
N LEU A 175 -9.55 3.22 10.21
CA LEU A 175 -8.60 4.15 9.61
C LEU A 175 -8.22 3.73 8.18
N VAL A 176 -7.94 2.44 7.98
CA VAL A 176 -7.64 1.87 6.66
C VAL A 176 -8.86 1.98 5.74
N ASP A 177 -10.05 1.61 6.22
CA ASP A 177 -11.29 1.69 5.44
C ASP A 177 -11.58 3.14 5.02
N LYS A 178 -11.40 4.11 5.92
CA LYS A 178 -11.52 5.55 5.62
C LYS A 178 -10.56 5.98 4.51
N LEU A 179 -9.32 5.50 4.52
CA LEU A 179 -8.35 5.82 3.48
C LEU A 179 -8.74 5.22 2.13
N CYS A 180 -9.18 3.97 2.10
CA CYS A 180 -9.67 3.32 0.91
C CYS A 180 -10.91 4.03 0.35
N GLN A 181 -11.90 4.32 1.20
CA GLN A 181 -13.11 5.05 0.82
C GLN A 181 -12.78 6.43 0.25
N ARG A 182 -11.84 7.18 0.84
CA ARG A 182 -11.42 8.48 0.32
C ARG A 182 -10.81 8.36 -1.09
N ALA A 183 -10.02 7.32 -1.34
CA ALA A 183 -9.48 7.05 -2.68
C ALA A 183 -10.60 6.71 -3.67
N THR A 184 -11.55 5.87 -3.25
CA THR A 184 -12.73 5.52 -4.07
C THR A 184 -13.58 6.74 -4.41
N VAL A 185 -13.91 7.60 -3.45
CA VAL A 185 -14.67 8.84 -3.69
C VAL A 185 -13.94 9.74 -4.68
N ARG A 186 -12.61 9.87 -4.57
CA ARG A 186 -11.79 10.62 -5.53
C ARG A 186 -11.89 10.03 -6.94
N MET A 187 -11.92 8.70 -7.06
CA MET A 187 -12.10 8.03 -8.35
C MET A 187 -13.52 8.27 -8.92
N CYS A 188 -14.56 8.17 -8.09
CA CYS A 188 -15.95 8.39 -8.50
C CYS A 188 -16.25 9.84 -8.90
N THR A 189 -15.49 10.81 -8.39
CA THR A 189 -15.66 12.25 -8.68
C THR A 189 -14.83 12.74 -9.87
N LEU A 190 -14.18 11.84 -10.62
CA LEU A 190 -13.40 12.21 -11.79
C LEU A 190 -14.29 12.78 -12.91
N PRO A 191 -13.82 13.80 -13.66
CA PRO A 191 -14.56 14.33 -14.80
C PRO A 191 -14.87 13.25 -15.84
N PRO A 192 -15.98 13.35 -16.60
CA PRO A 192 -16.33 12.38 -17.64
C PRO A 192 -15.27 12.20 -18.73
N ARG A 193 -14.43 13.23 -18.95
CA ARG A 193 -13.31 13.21 -19.91
C ARG A 193 -12.07 12.46 -19.39
N HIS A 194 -12.02 12.12 -18.10
CA HIS A 194 -10.88 11.42 -17.52
C HIS A 194 -10.81 9.98 -18.05
N PRO A 195 -9.62 9.45 -18.42
CA PRO A 195 -9.49 8.12 -19.02
C PRO A 195 -10.08 7.01 -18.14
N LEU A 196 -9.97 7.15 -16.82
CA LEU A 196 -10.51 6.17 -15.85
C LEU A 196 -12.03 6.26 -15.64
N ALA A 197 -12.70 7.35 -16.03
CA ALA A 197 -14.11 7.57 -15.69
C ALA A 197 -15.02 6.46 -16.22
N ARG A 198 -14.80 6.00 -17.46
CA ARG A 198 -15.54 4.88 -18.07
C ARG A 198 -15.33 3.57 -17.32
N HIS A 199 -14.08 3.30 -16.93
CA HIS A 199 -13.73 2.08 -16.20
C HIS A 199 -14.36 2.04 -14.80
N ILE A 200 -14.35 3.18 -14.10
CA ILE A 200 -14.95 3.31 -12.77
C ILE A 200 -16.47 3.19 -12.85
N ALA A 201 -17.12 3.83 -13.82
CA ALA A 201 -18.56 3.68 -14.05
C ALA A 201 -18.94 2.22 -14.34
N SER A 202 -18.14 1.52 -15.15
CA SER A 202 -18.35 0.09 -15.42
C SER A 202 -18.18 -0.77 -14.16
N ALA A 203 -17.13 -0.50 -13.36
CA ALA A 203 -16.87 -1.22 -12.12
C ALA A 203 -17.98 -1.01 -11.07
N SER A 204 -18.54 0.21 -10.99
CA SER A 204 -19.63 0.53 -10.05
C SER A 204 -20.94 -0.23 -10.33
N LYS A 205 -21.13 -0.76 -11.54
CA LYS A 205 -22.32 -1.56 -11.89
C LYS A 205 -22.18 -3.04 -11.51
N ARG A 206 -20.97 -3.51 -11.21
CA ARG A 206 -20.67 -4.92 -10.90
C ARG A 206 -20.77 -5.25 -9.41
N TYR A 207 -20.82 -4.24 -8.55
CA TYR A 207 -20.89 -4.32 -7.10
C TYR A 207 -22.11 -3.56 -6.61
#